data_AF-A0A3M1RVU3-F1
#
_entry.id   AF-A0A3M1RVU3-F1
#
_cell.length_a   1.000
_cell.length_b   1.000
_cell.length_c   1.000
_cell.angle_alpha   90.00
_cell.angle_beta   90.00
_cell.angle_gamma   90.00
#
_symmetry.space_group_name_H-M   'P 1'
#
loop_
_entity.id
_entity.type
_entity.pdbx_description
1 polymer ?
#
loop_
_entity_poly.entity_id
_entity_poly.type
_entity_poly.pdbx_seq_one_letter_code
_entity_poly.pdbx_strand_id
1 'polypeptide(L)'
;MVSERFIKNLQEDYALKRKEIKARLREFKQKGKSSNRELFEELAFCILTANASAKMGLRAIEAIKDIIHKGTAEEISKAIKGSHRFWRIRPAFIYETREYLKKEYKLDIKRILSSYKGHPYELRDFFALNKKIKGIGFKEASHFLRNIGYRGYAILDKHILNCLYEFGVLEKNVRPSNRKDYLYIESKMKKFSKEINIDIDELDLLLWSRQTGEILK
;
A
#
# COMPACT_ATOMS: atom_id res chain seq x y z
N MET A 1 -2.95 -23.42 17.45
CA MET A 1 -4.24 -23.12 16.79
C MET A 1 -4.69 -21.74 17.23
N VAL A 2 -5.20 -20.91 16.31
CA VAL A 2 -5.78 -19.60 16.65
C VAL A 2 -6.96 -19.84 17.60
N SER A 3 -7.07 -19.10 18.70
CA SER A 3 -8.18 -19.32 19.64
C SER A 3 -9.51 -18.91 19.00
N GLU A 4 -10.53 -19.78 19.11
CA GLU A 4 -11.87 -19.57 18.54
C GLU A 4 -12.51 -18.25 19.00
N ARG A 5 -12.21 -17.84 20.24
CA ARG A 5 -12.66 -16.56 20.80
C ARG A 5 -12.13 -15.37 19.99
N PHE A 6 -10.88 -15.42 19.52
CA PHE A 6 -10.31 -14.34 18.71
C PHE A 6 -10.95 -14.27 17.33
N ILE A 7 -11.19 -15.41 16.70
CA ILE A 7 -11.85 -15.47 15.38
C ILE A 7 -13.25 -14.86 15.48
N LYS A 8 -14.00 -15.23 16.52
CA LYS A 8 -15.34 -14.68 16.76
C LYS A 8 -15.32 -13.16 16.93
N ASN A 9 -14.43 -12.64 17.78
CA ASN A 9 -14.26 -11.20 17.97
C ASN A 9 -13.91 -10.47 16.65
N LEU A 10 -13.07 -11.08 15.81
CA LEU A 10 -12.68 -10.50 14.53
C LEU A 10 -13.85 -10.47 13.53
N GLN A 11 -14.69 -11.52 13.54
CA GLN A 11 -15.91 -11.58 12.71
C GLN A 11 -16.98 -10.58 13.17
N GLU A 12 -17.11 -10.35 14.48
CA GLU A 12 -17.98 -9.31 15.05
C GLU A 12 -17.52 -7.91 14.64
N ASP A 13 -16.22 -7.61 14.80
CA ASP A 13 -15.64 -6.34 14.35
C ASP A 13 -15.80 -6.13 12.84
N TYR A 14 -15.62 -7.20 12.07
CA TYR A 14 -15.86 -7.18 10.63
C TYR A 14 -17.32 -6.85 10.32
N ALA A 15 -18.29 -7.49 10.98
CA ALA A 15 -19.71 -7.22 10.77
C ALA A 15 -20.07 -5.74 10.99
N LEU A 16 -19.51 -5.12 12.04
CA LEU A 16 -19.70 -3.70 12.34
C LEU A 16 -19.09 -2.77 11.27
N LYS A 17 -17.89 -3.09 10.78
CA LYS A 17 -17.13 -2.23 9.84
C LYS A 17 -17.33 -2.56 8.37
N ARG A 18 -18.01 -3.67 8.05
CA ARG A 18 -18.14 -4.24 6.70
C ARG A 18 -18.58 -3.24 5.65
N LYS A 19 -19.58 -2.40 5.99
CA LYS A 19 -20.13 -1.41 5.06
C LYS A 19 -19.07 -0.36 4.67
N GLU A 20 -18.32 0.13 5.65
CA GLU A 20 -17.27 1.13 5.45
C GLU A 20 -16.07 0.54 4.71
N ILE A 21 -15.62 -0.66 5.09
CA ILE A 21 -14.54 -1.40 4.41
C ILE A 21 -14.89 -1.58 2.91
N LYS A 22 -16.09 -2.08 2.61
CA LYS A 22 -16.54 -2.27 1.23
C LYS A 22 -16.69 -0.95 0.47
N ALA A 23 -17.09 0.14 1.14
CA ALA A 23 -17.14 1.46 0.53
C ALA A 23 -15.73 1.92 0.13
N ARG A 24 -14.75 1.78 1.02
CA ARG A 24 -13.35 2.12 0.75
C ARG A 24 -12.74 1.29 -0.39
N LEU A 25 -13.02 -0.01 -0.45
CA LEU A 25 -12.58 -0.84 -1.58
C LEU A 25 -13.20 -0.41 -2.92
N ARG A 26 -14.46 0.08 -2.92
CA ARG A 26 -15.08 0.66 -4.13
C ARG A 26 -14.39 1.96 -4.54
N GLU A 27 -14.01 2.81 -3.59
CA GLU A 27 -13.25 4.03 -3.87
C GLU A 27 -11.91 3.71 -4.54
N PHE A 28 -11.17 2.70 -4.05
CA PHE A 28 -9.93 2.25 -4.69
C PHE A 28 -10.14 1.75 -6.11
N LYS A 29 -11.19 0.95 -6.32
CA LYS A 29 -11.57 0.50 -7.67
C LYS A 29 -11.88 1.66 -8.61
N GLN A 30 -12.50 2.72 -8.10
CA GLN A 30 -12.77 3.93 -8.89
C GLN A 30 -11.48 4.73 -9.15
N LYS A 31 -10.58 4.83 -8.17
CA LYS A 31 -9.26 5.47 -8.31
C LYS A 31 -8.41 4.81 -9.39
N GLY A 32 -8.51 3.48 -9.55
CA GLY A 32 -7.83 2.78 -10.66
C GLY A 32 -8.22 3.24 -12.07
N LYS A 33 -9.38 3.92 -12.22
CA LYS A 33 -9.84 4.46 -13.51
C LYS A 33 -9.35 5.88 -13.78
N SER A 34 -8.80 6.56 -12.77
CA SER A 34 -8.28 7.93 -12.84
C SER A 34 -7.17 8.10 -13.88
N SER A 35 -6.77 9.35 -14.14
CA SER A 35 -5.68 9.66 -15.07
C SER A 35 -4.33 9.07 -14.63
N ASN A 36 -3.39 8.89 -15.58
CA ASN A 36 -2.01 8.50 -15.25
C ASN A 36 -1.33 9.45 -14.24
N ARG A 37 -1.72 10.74 -14.25
CA ARG A 37 -1.26 11.72 -13.27
C ARG A 37 -1.74 11.38 -11.86
N GLU A 38 -3.03 11.13 -11.69
CA GLU A 38 -3.58 10.73 -10.39
C GLU A 38 -3.08 9.38 -9.90
N LEU A 39 -2.80 8.43 -10.80
CA LEU A 39 -2.15 7.17 -10.44
C LEU A 39 -0.70 7.41 -9.97
N PHE A 40 0.02 8.35 -10.58
CA PHE A 40 1.35 8.72 -10.12
C PHE A 40 1.30 9.40 -8.74
N GLU A 41 0.30 10.23 -8.47
CA GLU A 41 0.06 10.81 -7.13
C GLU A 41 -0.17 9.72 -6.08
N GLU A 42 -0.88 8.64 -6.43
CA GLU A 42 -1.07 7.48 -5.55
C GLU A 42 0.25 6.74 -5.28
N LEU A 43 1.09 6.59 -6.30
CA LEU A 43 2.43 6.00 -6.13
C LEU A 43 3.30 6.88 -5.22
N ALA A 44 3.29 8.19 -5.42
CA ALA A 44 3.99 9.15 -4.58
C ALA A 44 3.47 9.15 -3.13
N PHE A 45 2.16 8.94 -2.94
CA PHE A 45 1.58 8.76 -1.61
C PHE A 45 2.22 7.55 -0.90
N CYS A 46 2.35 6.41 -1.58
CA CYS A 46 3.03 5.22 -1.02
C CYS A 46 4.52 5.46 -0.73
N ILE A 47 5.22 6.26 -1.55
CA ILE A 47 6.61 6.68 -1.26
C ILE A 47 6.67 7.48 0.04
N LEU A 48 5.72 8.39 0.26
CA LEU A 48 5.67 9.27 1.43
C LEU A 48 5.26 8.51 2.70
N THR A 49 4.32 7.57 2.61
CA THR A 49 3.85 6.78 3.76
C THR A 49 4.78 5.62 4.14
N ALA A 50 5.83 5.36 3.37
CA ALA A 50 6.86 4.41 3.73
C ALA A 50 7.57 4.82 5.05
N ASN A 51 7.22 4.12 6.12
CA ASN A 51 7.54 4.48 7.50
C ASN A 51 6.96 5.85 7.91
N ALA A 52 5.80 6.27 7.45
CA ALA A 52 5.11 7.45 7.98
C ALA A 52 3.61 7.15 8.13
N SER A 53 2.87 7.99 8.86
CA SER A 53 1.42 7.77 8.98
C SER A 53 0.70 8.16 7.70
N ALA A 54 -0.44 7.52 7.43
CA ALA A 54 -1.31 7.88 6.31
C ALA A 54 -1.68 9.37 6.32
N LYS A 55 -2.01 9.93 7.50
CA LYS A 55 -2.29 11.37 7.68
C LYS A 55 -1.10 12.26 7.29
N MET A 56 0.13 11.87 7.61
CA MET A 56 1.33 12.62 7.21
C MET A 56 1.52 12.57 5.69
N GLY A 57 1.31 11.40 5.08
CA GLY A 57 1.38 11.25 3.61
C GLY A 57 0.31 12.07 2.88
N LEU A 58 -0.93 12.09 3.37
CA LEU A 58 -2.03 12.87 2.80
C LEU A 58 -1.71 14.37 2.82
N ARG A 59 -1.27 14.91 3.95
CA ARG A 59 -0.86 16.33 4.06
C ARG A 59 0.29 16.67 3.11
N ALA A 60 1.27 15.76 2.99
CA ALA A 60 2.39 15.96 2.08
C ALA A 60 1.98 15.96 0.61
N ILE A 61 1.06 15.06 0.20
CA ILE A 61 0.51 15.04 -1.17
C ILE A 61 -0.24 16.33 -1.48
N GLU A 62 -1.09 16.80 -0.57
CA GLU A 62 -1.82 18.05 -0.79
C GLU A 62 -0.84 19.24 -0.94
N ALA A 63 0.20 19.29 -0.12
CA ALA A 63 1.22 20.35 -0.18
C ALA A 63 2.01 20.39 -1.50
N ILE A 64 2.09 19.27 -2.24
CA ILE A 64 2.86 19.19 -3.49
C ILE A 64 1.98 19.06 -4.73
N LYS A 65 0.66 19.14 -4.60
CA LYS A 65 -0.31 18.82 -5.66
C LYS A 65 -0.05 19.55 -6.97
N ASP A 66 0.31 20.83 -6.89
CA ASP A 66 0.56 21.67 -8.07
C ASP A 66 1.93 21.42 -8.72
N ILE A 67 2.89 20.87 -7.95
CA ILE A 67 4.27 20.68 -8.38
C ILE A 67 4.65 19.22 -8.62
N ILE A 68 3.88 18.24 -8.15
CA ILE A 68 4.24 16.81 -8.16
C ILE A 68 4.57 16.27 -9.56
N HIS A 69 3.95 16.82 -10.61
CA HIS A 69 4.12 16.38 -12.00
C HIS A 69 5.30 17.03 -12.74
N LYS A 70 5.77 18.19 -12.29
CA LYS A 70 6.73 19.03 -13.02
C LYS A 70 7.89 19.54 -12.17
N GLY A 71 7.64 19.83 -10.90
CA GLY A 71 8.61 20.40 -9.98
C GLY A 71 9.80 19.48 -9.69
N THR A 72 10.91 20.09 -9.34
CA THR A 72 12.17 19.47 -8.97
C THR A 72 12.10 18.81 -7.59
N ALA A 73 13.09 17.96 -7.27
CA ALA A 73 13.22 17.40 -5.93
C ALA A 73 13.35 18.49 -4.85
N GLU A 74 14.00 19.62 -5.17
CA GLU A 74 14.18 20.73 -4.24
C GLU A 74 12.85 21.47 -3.95
N GLU A 75 12.04 21.73 -4.97
CA GLU A 75 10.72 22.34 -4.81
C GLU A 75 9.79 21.46 -3.97
N ILE A 76 9.76 20.15 -4.26
CA ILE A 76 8.98 19.17 -3.50
C ILE A 76 9.49 19.12 -2.03
N SER A 77 10.80 19.16 -1.82
CA SER A 77 11.43 19.19 -0.49
C SER A 77 11.03 20.41 0.31
N LYS A 78 11.06 21.60 -0.30
CA LYS A 78 10.63 22.86 0.32
C LYS A 78 9.16 22.80 0.71
N ALA A 79 8.29 22.29 -0.16
CA ALA A 79 6.84 22.23 0.07
C ALA A 79 6.44 21.31 1.24
N ILE A 80 7.17 20.21 1.48
CA ILE A 80 6.85 19.27 2.58
C ILE A 80 7.74 19.45 3.82
N LYS A 81 8.61 20.46 3.83
CA LYS A 81 9.48 20.77 4.96
C LYS A 81 8.63 21.14 6.18
N GLY A 82 8.93 20.54 7.33
CA GLY A 82 8.17 20.73 8.57
C GLY A 82 6.88 19.91 8.68
N SER A 83 6.26 19.51 7.56
CA SER A 83 5.04 18.69 7.56
C SER A 83 5.32 17.19 7.38
N HIS A 84 6.46 16.81 6.81
CA HIS A 84 6.87 15.42 6.57
C HIS A 84 8.25 15.11 7.17
N ARG A 85 8.35 14.05 7.99
CA ARG A 85 9.60 13.72 8.71
C ARG A 85 10.78 13.36 7.80
N PHE A 86 10.50 12.91 6.58
CA PHE A 86 11.50 12.55 5.57
C PHE A 86 11.59 13.56 4.41
N TRP A 87 11.32 14.84 4.69
CA TRP A 87 11.35 15.91 3.70
C TRP A 87 12.69 16.03 2.95
N ARG A 88 13.80 15.52 3.48
CA ARG A 88 15.11 15.56 2.80
C ARG A 88 15.31 14.48 1.72
N ILE A 89 14.66 13.31 1.87
CA ILE A 89 14.96 12.12 1.05
C ILE A 89 13.81 11.76 0.10
N ARG A 90 12.56 11.77 0.59
CA ARG A 90 11.39 11.35 -0.21
C ARG A 90 11.15 12.20 -1.46
N PRO A 91 11.42 13.51 -1.48
CA PRO A 91 11.31 14.31 -2.70
C PRO A 91 12.18 13.82 -3.85
N ALA A 92 13.43 13.41 -3.55
CA ALA A 92 14.32 12.83 -4.55
C ALA A 92 13.74 11.53 -5.11
N PHE A 93 13.16 10.68 -4.26
CA PHE A 93 12.53 9.43 -4.70
C PHE A 93 11.33 9.65 -5.62
N ILE A 94 10.47 10.62 -5.29
CA ILE A 94 9.33 11.01 -6.14
C ILE A 94 9.85 11.51 -7.49
N TYR A 95 10.80 12.44 -7.47
CA TYR A 95 11.40 13.01 -8.68
C TYR A 95 12.04 11.93 -9.57
N GLU A 96 12.95 11.12 -9.02
CA GLU A 96 13.66 10.08 -9.78
C GLU A 96 12.69 9.05 -10.37
N THR A 97 11.69 8.61 -9.60
CA THR A 97 10.66 7.68 -10.07
C THR A 97 9.84 8.29 -11.20
N ARG A 98 9.44 9.56 -11.06
CA ARG A 98 8.69 10.30 -12.08
C ARG A 98 9.46 10.39 -13.39
N GLU A 99 10.71 10.81 -13.34
CA GLU A 99 11.54 11.01 -14.53
C GLU A 99 11.88 9.68 -15.21
N TYR A 100 12.11 8.62 -14.43
CA TYR A 100 12.22 7.26 -14.97
C TYR A 100 10.94 6.83 -15.71
N LEU A 101 9.77 6.98 -15.07
CA LEU A 101 8.50 6.58 -15.67
C LEU A 101 8.15 7.42 -16.91
N LYS A 102 8.46 8.73 -16.90
CA LYS A 102 8.33 9.59 -18.09
C LYS A 102 9.23 9.12 -19.23
N LYS A 103 10.51 8.84 -18.95
CA LYS A 103 11.48 8.45 -19.97
C LYS A 103 11.15 7.09 -20.60
N GLU A 104 10.94 6.08 -19.77
CA GLU A 104 10.80 4.69 -20.25
C GLU A 104 9.36 4.34 -20.65
N TYR A 105 8.37 4.96 -20.00
CA TYR A 105 6.95 4.59 -20.17
C TYR A 105 6.07 5.76 -20.57
N LYS A 106 6.62 6.95 -20.86
CA LYS A 106 5.82 8.17 -21.15
C LYS A 106 4.84 8.52 -20.03
N LEU A 107 5.17 8.13 -18.79
CA LEU A 107 4.30 8.19 -17.61
C LEU A 107 2.97 7.42 -17.79
N ASP A 108 2.91 6.47 -18.71
CA ASP A 108 1.71 5.67 -18.98
C ASP A 108 1.59 4.49 -18.02
N ILE A 109 1.24 4.79 -16.76
CA ILE A 109 1.04 3.82 -15.70
C ILE A 109 -0.03 2.80 -16.07
N LYS A 110 -1.13 3.21 -16.72
CA LYS A 110 -2.17 2.30 -17.20
C LYS A 110 -1.62 1.25 -18.17
N ARG A 111 -0.73 1.65 -19.08
CA ARG A 111 -0.08 0.70 -19.99
C ARG A 111 0.79 -0.30 -19.23
N ILE A 112 1.59 0.13 -18.26
CA ILE A 112 2.36 -0.77 -17.37
C ILE A 112 1.41 -1.75 -16.68
N LEU A 113 0.37 -1.24 -16.03
CA LEU A 113 -0.63 -2.06 -15.33
C LEU A 113 -1.28 -3.11 -16.25
N SER A 114 -1.56 -2.75 -17.50
CA SER A 114 -2.17 -3.65 -18.50
C SER A 114 -1.21 -4.71 -19.04
N SER A 115 0.10 -4.42 -19.13
CA SER A 115 1.09 -5.37 -19.66
C SER A 115 1.34 -6.56 -18.74
N TYR A 116 0.93 -6.47 -17.48
CA TYR A 116 0.99 -7.56 -16.50
C TYR A 116 -0.38 -8.16 -16.19
N LYS A 117 -1.39 -7.98 -17.06
CA LYS A 117 -2.71 -8.58 -16.86
C LYS A 117 -2.58 -10.11 -16.77
N GLY A 118 -3.10 -10.69 -15.69
CA GLY A 118 -2.97 -12.13 -15.40
C GLY A 118 -1.68 -12.53 -14.65
N HIS A 119 -0.77 -11.58 -14.41
CA HIS A 119 0.54 -11.80 -13.79
C HIS A 119 0.70 -10.93 -12.53
N PRO A 120 -0.09 -11.18 -11.47
CA PRO A 120 -0.12 -10.29 -10.31
C PRO A 120 1.21 -10.25 -9.54
N TYR A 121 1.95 -11.35 -9.48
CA TYR A 121 3.22 -11.38 -8.77
C TYR A 121 4.27 -10.54 -9.50
N GLU A 122 4.34 -10.68 -10.82
CA GLU A 122 5.23 -9.95 -11.71
C GLU A 122 4.92 -8.45 -11.71
N LEU A 123 3.64 -8.09 -11.66
CA LEU A 123 3.23 -6.69 -11.54
C LEU A 123 3.76 -6.06 -10.24
N ARG A 124 3.66 -6.76 -9.11
CA ARG A 124 4.23 -6.27 -7.86
C ARG A 124 5.75 -6.24 -7.91
N ASP A 125 6.37 -7.28 -8.47
CA ASP A 125 7.82 -7.37 -8.61
C ASP A 125 8.35 -6.20 -9.44
N PHE A 126 7.63 -5.77 -10.49
CA PHE A 126 7.97 -4.58 -11.26
C PHE A 126 8.11 -3.34 -10.37
N PHE A 127 7.15 -3.07 -9.48
CA PHE A 127 7.22 -1.91 -8.59
C PHE A 127 8.24 -2.09 -7.46
N ALA A 128 8.35 -3.30 -6.90
CA ALA A 128 9.13 -3.57 -5.69
C ALA A 128 10.62 -3.84 -5.96
N LEU A 129 10.98 -4.41 -7.11
CA LEU A 129 12.35 -4.85 -7.42
C LEU A 129 13.06 -3.92 -8.41
N ASN A 130 12.31 -3.06 -9.12
CA ASN A 130 12.91 -2.11 -10.05
C ASN A 130 13.62 -0.99 -9.29
N LYS A 131 14.96 -1.02 -9.30
CA LYS A 131 15.83 -0.04 -8.60
C LYS A 131 15.65 1.42 -9.06
N LYS A 132 14.96 1.66 -10.18
CA LYS A 132 14.62 3.01 -10.67
C LYS A 132 13.30 3.54 -10.11
N ILE A 133 12.45 2.68 -9.54
CA ILE A 133 11.28 3.06 -8.76
C ILE A 133 11.73 3.15 -7.30
N LYS A 134 11.93 4.38 -6.82
CA LYS A 134 12.57 4.64 -5.53
C LYS A 134 11.58 4.61 -4.38
N GLY A 135 12.02 4.09 -3.24
CA GLY A 135 11.25 4.11 -2.00
C GLY A 135 10.05 3.17 -1.96
N ILE A 136 9.90 2.28 -2.94
CA ILE A 136 8.85 1.28 -3.04
C ILE A 136 9.46 -0.12 -2.86
N GLY A 137 9.18 -0.76 -1.72
CA GLY A 137 9.42 -2.19 -1.53
C GLY A 137 8.15 -3.02 -1.77
N PHE A 138 8.16 -4.30 -1.40
CA PHE A 138 6.99 -5.17 -1.57
C PHE A 138 5.74 -4.65 -0.86
N LYS A 139 5.90 -4.10 0.35
CA LYS A 139 4.78 -3.53 1.12
C LYS A 139 4.21 -2.29 0.43
N GLU A 140 5.05 -1.34 0.06
CA GLU A 140 4.60 -0.14 -0.65
C GLU A 140 4.02 -0.45 -2.04
N ALA A 141 4.55 -1.47 -2.73
CA ALA A 141 4.01 -1.92 -4.02
C ALA A 141 2.63 -2.57 -3.86
N SER A 142 2.46 -3.48 -2.89
CA SER A 142 1.14 -4.02 -2.52
C SER A 142 0.16 -2.90 -2.17
N HIS A 143 0.62 -1.91 -1.39
CA HIS A 143 -0.17 -0.75 -0.97
C HIS A 143 -0.65 0.08 -2.15
N PHE A 144 0.27 0.43 -3.06
CA PHE A 144 -0.04 1.16 -4.28
C PHE A 144 -1.09 0.41 -5.11
N LEU A 145 -0.85 -0.88 -5.39
CA LEU A 145 -1.75 -1.71 -6.19
C LEU A 145 -3.14 -1.83 -5.56
N ARG A 146 -3.23 -2.02 -4.24
CA ARG A 146 -4.52 -2.05 -3.53
C ARG A 146 -5.24 -0.72 -3.66
N ASN A 147 -4.56 0.41 -3.46
CA ASN A 147 -5.19 1.73 -3.48
C ASN A 147 -5.70 2.15 -4.86
N ILE A 148 -5.22 1.52 -5.93
CA ILE A 148 -5.75 1.68 -7.29
C ILE A 148 -6.70 0.54 -7.70
N GLY A 149 -7.15 -0.28 -6.75
CA GLY A 149 -8.22 -1.24 -6.94
C GLY A 149 -7.81 -2.64 -7.38
N TYR A 150 -6.50 -2.94 -7.41
CA TYR A 150 -6.05 -4.31 -7.60
C TYR A 150 -6.25 -5.11 -6.31
N ARG A 151 -6.63 -6.37 -6.46
CA ARG A 151 -7.06 -7.24 -5.37
C ARG A 151 -6.04 -8.35 -5.11
N GLY A 152 -6.02 -8.86 -3.88
CA GLY A 152 -5.25 -10.05 -3.52
C GLY A 152 -3.80 -9.79 -3.12
N TYR A 153 -3.42 -8.54 -2.88
CA TYR A 153 -2.10 -8.14 -2.39
C TYR A 153 -2.16 -7.87 -0.88
N ALA A 154 -1.42 -8.62 -0.08
CA ALA A 154 -1.31 -8.33 1.35
C ALA A 154 -0.36 -7.13 1.56
N ILE A 155 -0.72 -6.19 2.44
CA ILE A 155 0.13 -5.06 2.83
C ILE A 155 0.78 -5.41 4.17
N LEU A 156 1.88 -6.16 4.14
CA LEU A 156 2.58 -6.64 5.34
C LEU A 156 3.37 -5.52 6.05
N ASP A 157 2.65 -4.59 6.66
CA ASP A 157 3.20 -3.55 7.53
C ASP A 157 3.38 -4.02 8.98
N LYS A 158 3.89 -3.17 9.87
CA LYS A 158 4.10 -3.54 11.27
C LYS A 158 2.79 -3.89 12.00
N HIS A 159 1.67 -3.27 11.64
CA HIS A 159 0.38 -3.47 12.30
C HIS A 159 -0.21 -4.81 11.87
N ILE A 160 -0.18 -5.12 10.57
CA ILE A 160 -0.62 -6.41 10.04
C ILE A 160 0.25 -7.53 10.60
N LEU A 161 1.58 -7.39 10.58
CA LEU A 161 2.48 -8.41 11.14
C LEU A 161 2.25 -8.66 12.64
N ASN A 162 2.02 -7.60 13.42
CA ASN A 162 1.67 -7.72 14.84
C ASN A 162 0.36 -8.50 15.01
N CYS A 163 -0.70 -8.16 14.27
CA CYS A 163 -1.97 -8.87 14.34
C CYS A 163 -1.84 -10.35 13.96
N LEU A 164 -1.12 -10.66 12.87
CA LEU A 164 -0.91 -12.05 12.45
C LEU A 164 -0.12 -12.86 13.50
N TYR A 165 0.82 -12.23 14.20
CA TYR A 165 1.52 -12.85 15.32
C TYR A 165 0.61 -13.05 16.54
N GLU A 166 -0.15 -12.03 16.94
CA GLU A 166 -1.11 -12.11 18.05
C GLU A 166 -2.18 -13.18 17.85
N PHE A 167 -2.64 -13.36 16.60
CA PHE A 167 -3.57 -14.43 16.25
C PHE A 167 -2.90 -15.80 16.08
N GLY A 168 -1.58 -15.92 16.21
CA GLY A 168 -0.87 -17.18 16.02
C GLY A 168 -0.86 -17.67 14.57
N VAL A 169 -1.12 -16.79 13.60
CA VAL A 169 -0.93 -17.07 12.16
C VAL A 169 0.56 -17.12 11.83
N LEU A 170 1.35 -16.31 12.54
CA LEU A 170 2.82 -16.31 12.50
C LEU A 170 3.38 -16.76 13.84
N GLU A 171 4.39 -17.62 13.82
CA GLU A 171 5.10 -18.08 15.02
C GLU A 171 6.03 -17.02 15.59
N LYS A 172 6.51 -16.10 14.74
CA LYS A 172 7.40 -14.99 15.12
C LYS A 172 6.96 -13.72 14.41
N ASN A 173 7.04 -12.60 15.14
CA ASN A 173 6.82 -11.29 14.57
C ASN A 173 8.08 -10.78 13.87
N VAL A 174 8.26 -11.21 12.61
CA VAL A 174 9.44 -10.87 11.81
C VAL A 174 9.00 -10.18 10.52
N ARG A 175 9.70 -9.10 10.17
CA ARG A 175 9.47 -8.42 8.90
C ARG A 175 10.06 -9.25 7.75
N PRO A 176 9.35 -9.40 6.63
CA PRO A 176 9.90 -10.11 5.48
C PRO A 176 11.16 -9.40 4.98
N SER A 177 12.25 -10.16 4.80
CA SER A 177 13.56 -9.62 4.39
C SER A 177 13.76 -9.63 2.88
N ASN A 178 13.04 -10.51 2.18
CA ASN A 178 13.17 -10.74 0.75
C ASN A 178 11.82 -11.16 0.15
N ARG A 179 11.79 -11.36 -1.18
CA ARG A 179 10.59 -11.78 -1.92
C ARG A 179 9.98 -13.08 -1.41
N LYS A 180 10.82 -14.10 -1.16
CA LYS A 180 10.37 -15.42 -0.70
C LYS A 180 9.66 -15.31 0.66
N ASP A 181 10.25 -14.58 1.60
CA ASP A 181 9.65 -14.34 2.90
C ASP A 181 8.32 -13.59 2.79
N TYR A 182 8.27 -12.56 1.94
CA TYR A 182 7.07 -11.76 1.73
C TYR A 182 5.92 -12.62 1.20
N LEU A 183 6.17 -13.42 0.16
CA LEU A 183 5.18 -14.32 -0.42
C LEU A 183 4.76 -15.42 0.56
N TYR A 184 5.68 -15.93 1.38
CA TYR A 184 5.38 -16.91 2.41
C TYR A 184 4.41 -16.33 3.46
N ILE A 185 4.69 -15.16 4.01
CA ILE A 185 3.80 -14.51 4.99
C ILE A 185 2.45 -14.16 4.34
N GLU A 186 2.45 -13.65 3.11
CA GLU A 186 1.21 -13.38 2.37
C GLU A 186 0.37 -14.65 2.19
N SER A 187 1.01 -15.80 1.90
CA SER A 187 0.31 -17.08 1.75
C SER A 187 -0.37 -17.52 3.05
N LYS A 188 0.28 -17.29 4.21
CA LYS A 188 -0.28 -17.56 5.53
C LYS A 188 -1.48 -16.66 5.81
N MET A 189 -1.37 -15.36 5.51
CA MET A 189 -2.50 -14.42 5.64
C MET A 189 -3.68 -14.80 4.72
N LYS A 190 -3.41 -15.20 3.47
CA LYS A 190 -4.43 -15.69 2.52
C LYS A 190 -5.12 -16.95 3.02
N LYS A 191 -4.37 -17.88 3.64
CA LYS A 191 -4.96 -19.08 4.25
C LYS A 191 -5.86 -18.71 5.42
N PHE A 192 -5.38 -17.85 6.33
CA PHE A 192 -6.15 -17.37 7.47
C PHE A 192 -7.43 -16.63 7.04
N SER A 193 -7.35 -15.76 6.04
CA SER A 193 -8.49 -15.08 5.43
C SER A 193 -9.58 -16.05 4.97
N LYS A 194 -9.20 -17.17 4.34
CA LYS A 194 -10.13 -18.23 3.93
C LYS A 194 -10.73 -18.95 5.14
N GLU A 195 -9.92 -19.28 6.14
CA GLU A 195 -10.35 -19.98 7.36
C GLU A 195 -11.43 -19.20 8.13
N ILE A 196 -11.32 -17.86 8.18
CA ILE A 196 -12.28 -17.00 8.90
C ILE A 196 -13.41 -16.45 8.00
N ASN A 197 -13.41 -16.81 6.72
CA ASN A 197 -14.37 -16.36 5.70
C ASN A 197 -14.46 -14.82 5.55
N ILE A 198 -13.31 -14.14 5.56
CA ILE A 198 -13.19 -12.69 5.30
C ILE A 198 -12.23 -12.52 4.13
N ASP A 199 -12.67 -11.82 3.08
CA ASP A 199 -11.83 -11.53 1.91
C ASP A 199 -10.51 -10.85 2.30
N ILE A 200 -9.41 -11.19 1.63
CA ILE A 200 -8.06 -10.73 2.00
C ILE A 200 -7.92 -9.20 1.96
N ASP A 201 -8.57 -8.52 1.01
CA ASP A 201 -8.50 -7.07 0.89
C ASP A 201 -9.35 -6.38 1.98
N GLU A 202 -10.44 -7.04 2.38
CA GLU A 202 -11.29 -6.60 3.49
C GLU A 202 -10.60 -6.84 4.84
N LEU A 203 -9.90 -7.97 4.98
CA LEU A 203 -9.12 -8.32 6.16
C LEU A 203 -7.99 -7.31 6.40
N ASP A 204 -7.28 -6.89 5.35
CA ASP A 204 -6.24 -5.87 5.47
C ASP A 204 -6.76 -4.57 6.11
N LEU A 205 -7.86 -4.02 5.60
CA LEU A 205 -8.49 -2.81 6.15
C LEU A 205 -9.03 -3.04 7.57
N LEU A 206 -9.60 -4.22 7.83
CA LEU A 206 -10.09 -4.58 9.16
C LEU A 206 -8.96 -4.57 10.19
N LEU A 207 -7.89 -5.32 9.94
CA LEU A 207 -6.74 -5.44 10.84
C LEU A 207 -6.06 -4.09 11.06
N TRP A 208 -5.90 -3.31 9.99
CA TRP A 208 -5.33 -1.98 10.09
C TRP A 208 -6.20 -1.05 10.95
N SER A 209 -7.52 -1.05 10.73
CA SER A 209 -8.46 -0.22 11.49
C SER A 209 -8.56 -0.58 12.97
N ARG A 210 -8.27 -1.83 13.36
CA ARG A 210 -8.20 -2.22 14.79
C ARG A 210 -7.02 -1.55 15.49
N GLN A 211 -5.93 -1.30 14.77
CA GLN A 211 -4.71 -0.73 15.32
C GLN A 211 -4.73 0.81 15.31
N THR A 212 -5.45 1.43 14.38
CA THR A 212 -5.45 2.89 14.18
C THR A 212 -6.76 3.58 14.54
N GLY A 213 -7.85 2.83 14.70
CA GLY A 213 -9.20 3.35 14.93
C GLY A 213 -9.89 3.90 13.68
N GLU A 214 -9.21 3.92 12.52
CA GLU A 214 -9.72 4.53 11.29
C GLU A 214 -9.61 3.57 10.11
N ILE A 215 -10.54 3.64 9.16
CA ILE A 215 -10.38 3.01 7.84
C ILE A 215 -9.84 4.09 6.90
N LEU A 216 -8.52 4.07 6.69
CA LEU A 216 -7.83 4.96 5.74
C LEU A 216 -7.43 4.18 4.47
N LYS A 217 -6.25 4.50 3.93
CA LYS A 217 -5.74 3.94 2.69
C LYS A 217 -4.30 3.52 2.87
#